data_AF-A0AAW7X8B5-F1
#
_entry.id   AF-A0AAW7X8B5-F1
#
_cell.length_a   1.000
_cell.length_b   1.000
_cell.length_c   1.000
_cell.angle_alpha   90.00
_cell.angle_beta   90.00
_cell.angle_gamma   90.00
#
_symmetry.space_group_name_H-M   'P 1'
#
loop_
_entity.id
_entity.type
_entity.pdbx_description
1 polymer ?
#
loop_
_entity_poly.entity_id
_entity_poly.type
_entity_poly.pdbx_seq_one_letter_code
_entity_poly.pdbx_strand_id
1 'polypeptide(L)'
;MKMDLKIIASLFFSCVMLLLLTACNVEEETGALVTMEDNDRVWVFIQFNVPEEGDKIDGYYYYGRVSKRQYSAISANKLTSGFILLKDTRYWGNDDIIHAYADFEDTGDLVFRIEDIRYIRLMRAEPKVGMGTEQWEQAEEEAEAKLENPENEADAEAESSSESKVSGSEIKG
;
A
#
# COMPACT_ATOMS: atom_id res chain seq x y z
N MET A 1 58.27 24.35 -2.02
CA MET A 1 57.65 23.62 -3.15
C MET A 1 56.53 24.50 -3.69
N LYS A 2 56.71 25.16 -4.84
CA LYS A 2 55.66 25.99 -5.47
C LYS A 2 54.83 25.06 -6.35
N MET A 3 53.60 24.76 -5.95
CA MET A 3 52.66 24.05 -6.81
C MET A 3 52.19 25.01 -7.90
N ASP A 4 52.18 24.51 -9.14
CA ASP A 4 51.81 25.27 -10.32
C ASP A 4 50.33 25.69 -10.26
N LEU A 5 50.02 26.95 -10.57
CA LEU A 5 48.66 27.50 -10.47
C LEU A 5 47.65 26.72 -11.32
N LYS A 6 48.11 26.14 -12.43
CA LYS A 6 47.33 25.26 -13.31
C LYS A 6 46.94 23.93 -12.63
N ILE A 7 47.83 23.37 -11.82
CA ILE A 7 47.57 22.13 -11.07
C ILE A 7 46.53 22.39 -9.98
N ILE A 8 46.62 23.54 -9.30
CA ILE A 8 45.64 23.95 -8.28
C ILE A 8 44.26 24.17 -8.90
N ALA A 9 44.17 24.85 -10.05
CA ALA A 9 42.91 25.07 -10.75
C ALA A 9 42.28 23.75 -11.25
N SER A 10 43.10 22.82 -11.76
CA SER A 10 42.63 21.50 -12.20
C SER A 10 42.11 20.64 -11.04
N LEU A 11 42.80 20.66 -9.89
CA LEU A 11 42.35 19.97 -8.68
C LEU A 11 41.06 20.57 -8.14
N PHE A 12 40.94 21.90 -8.14
CA PHE A 12 39.73 22.59 -7.70
C PHE A 12 38.54 22.24 -8.59
N PHE A 13 38.70 22.28 -9.91
CA PHE A 13 37.65 21.91 -10.85
C PHE A 13 37.23 20.43 -10.72
N SER A 14 38.19 19.52 -10.55
CA SER A 14 37.91 18.11 -10.30
C SER A 14 37.16 17.90 -8.98
N CYS A 15 37.52 18.61 -7.92
CA CYS A 15 36.85 18.53 -6.62
C CYS A 15 35.41 19.06 -6.67
N VAL A 16 35.19 20.17 -7.39
CA VAL A 16 33.84 20.70 -7.63
C VAL A 16 32.99 19.72 -8.44
N MET A 17 33.56 19.07 -9.46
CA MET A 17 32.81 18.06 -10.23
C MET A 17 32.45 16.83 -9.39
N LEU A 18 33.36 16.37 -8.51
CA LEU A 18 33.09 15.28 -7.58
C LEU A 18 31.96 15.63 -6.59
N LEU A 19 31.90 16.88 -6.11
CA LEU A 19 30.84 17.35 -5.22
C LEU A 19 29.48 17.45 -5.94
N LEU A 20 29.47 17.78 -7.24
CA LEU A 20 28.24 17.82 -8.04
C LEU A 20 27.66 16.43 -8.29
N LEU A 21 28.51 15.40 -8.40
CA LEU A 21 28.05 14.01 -8.59
C LEU A 21 27.40 13.41 -7.33
N THR A 22 27.81 13.83 -6.14
CA THR A 22 27.19 13.40 -4.87
C THR A 22 25.87 14.11 -4.55
N ALA A 23 25.49 15.14 -5.33
CA ALA A 23 24.26 15.89 -5.13
C ALA A 23 23.07 15.35 -5.95
N CYS A 24 23.30 14.40 -6.87
CA CYS A 24 22.23 13.63 -7.49
C CYS A 24 21.84 12.48 -6.54
N ASN A 25 20.66 12.57 -5.93
CA ASN A 25 20.03 11.53 -5.09
C ASN A 25 19.60 10.30 -5.91
N VAL A 26 20.55 9.60 -6.54
CA VAL A 26 20.29 8.38 -7.34
C VAL A 26 19.73 7.22 -6.48
N GLU A 27 20.01 7.24 -5.17
CA GLU A 27 19.52 6.23 -4.23
C GLU A 27 18.00 6.30 -4.02
N GLU A 28 17.39 7.48 -4.12
CA GLU A 28 15.93 7.65 -3.98
C GLU A 28 15.17 7.14 -5.22
N GLU A 29 15.73 7.34 -6.42
CA GLU A 29 15.06 6.96 -7.68
C GLU A 29 15.07 5.44 -7.93
N THR A 30 16.12 4.73 -7.51
CA THR A 30 16.21 3.26 -7.69
C THR A 30 15.32 2.49 -6.72
N GLY A 31 15.04 3.05 -5.54
CA GLY A 31 14.12 2.47 -4.56
C GLY A 31 12.65 2.52 -5.02
N ALA A 32 12.25 3.60 -5.71
CA ALA A 32 10.87 3.79 -6.16
C ALA A 32 10.46 2.77 -7.23
N LEU A 33 11.34 2.49 -8.20
CA LEU A 33 11.08 1.60 -9.34
C LEU A 33 10.79 0.15 -8.93
N VAL A 34 11.44 -0.35 -7.87
CA VAL A 34 11.27 -1.74 -7.40
C VAL A 34 9.99 -1.93 -6.59
N THR A 35 9.33 -0.85 -6.16
CA THR A 35 8.18 -0.94 -5.25
C THR A 35 6.81 -0.97 -5.93
N MET A 36 6.71 -0.54 -7.20
CA MET A 36 5.45 -0.57 -7.94
C MET A 36 5.03 -1.97 -8.40
N GLU A 37 6.00 -2.87 -8.61
CA GLU A 37 5.79 -4.24 -9.09
C GLU A 37 5.58 -5.26 -7.95
N ASP A 38 5.59 -4.79 -6.70
CA ASP A 38 5.40 -5.63 -5.53
C ASP A 38 3.94 -6.17 -5.45
N ASN A 39 3.82 -7.50 -5.38
CA ASN A 39 2.55 -8.21 -5.31
C ASN A 39 2.05 -8.36 -3.87
N ASP A 40 2.90 -8.20 -2.84
CA ASP A 40 2.47 -8.25 -1.44
C ASP A 40 1.88 -6.89 -1.04
N ARG A 41 0.54 -6.85 -0.89
CA ARG A 41 -0.22 -5.63 -0.68
C ARG A 41 -1.03 -5.67 0.60
N VAL A 42 -1.13 -4.52 1.24
CA VAL A 42 -1.87 -4.33 2.50
C VAL A 42 -2.93 -3.25 2.34
N TRP A 43 -4.05 -3.43 3.04
CA TRP A 43 -5.09 -2.42 3.13
C TRP A 43 -4.65 -1.28 4.05
N VAL A 44 -4.82 -0.05 3.57
CA VAL A 44 -4.50 1.16 4.32
C VAL A 44 -5.65 2.15 4.23
N PHE A 45 -5.79 2.97 5.26
CA PHE A 45 -6.50 4.24 5.20
C PHE A 45 -5.47 5.35 5.01
N ILE A 46 -5.67 6.24 4.05
CA ILE A 46 -4.77 7.35 3.73
C ILE A 46 -5.57 8.64 3.61
N GLN A 47 -5.05 9.69 4.24
CA GLN A 47 -5.45 11.07 4.02
C GLN A 47 -4.38 11.79 3.20
N PHE A 48 -4.80 12.42 2.11
CA PHE A 48 -3.99 13.33 1.31
C PHE A 48 -4.45 14.77 1.48
N ASN A 49 -3.50 15.70 1.48
CA ASN A 49 -3.77 17.13 1.35
C ASN A 49 -3.09 17.62 0.07
N VAL A 50 -3.86 17.74 -1.02
CA VAL A 50 -3.32 18.09 -2.33
C VAL A 50 -3.43 19.61 -2.52
N PRO A 51 -2.33 20.30 -2.88
CA PRO A 51 -2.38 21.72 -3.21
C PRO A 51 -3.04 21.95 -4.57
N GLU A 52 -4.01 22.85 -4.63
CA GLU A 52 -4.68 23.29 -5.85
C GLU A 52 -4.26 24.71 -6.28
N GLU A 53 -4.70 25.13 -7.47
CA GLU A 53 -4.51 26.51 -7.94
C GLU A 53 -5.13 27.53 -6.97
N GLY A 54 -4.34 28.54 -6.59
CA GLY A 54 -4.79 29.62 -5.71
C GLY A 54 -4.63 29.33 -4.21
N ASP A 55 -3.61 28.55 -3.84
CA ASP A 55 -3.24 28.22 -2.44
C ASP A 55 -4.34 27.50 -1.64
N LYS A 56 -5.25 26.82 -2.34
CA LYS A 56 -6.25 25.95 -1.72
C LYS A 56 -5.66 24.57 -1.46
N ILE A 57 -6.09 23.93 -0.38
CA ILE A 57 -5.68 22.58 -0.01
C ILE A 57 -6.95 21.76 0.14
N ASP A 58 -7.10 20.76 -0.71
CA ASP A 58 -8.21 19.82 -0.65
C ASP A 58 -7.79 18.53 0.08
N GLY A 59 -8.68 18.07 0.97
CA GLY A 59 -8.47 16.88 1.78
C GLY A 59 -9.19 15.69 1.19
N TYR A 60 -8.46 14.63 0.87
CA TYR A 60 -9.02 13.40 0.31
C TYR A 60 -8.78 12.22 1.26
N TYR A 61 -9.80 11.38 1.42
CA TYR A 61 -9.81 10.28 2.38
C TYR A 61 -10.12 8.97 1.65
N TYR A 62 -9.11 8.11 1.55
CA TYR A 62 -9.20 6.86 0.80
C TYR A 62 -8.86 5.66 1.66
N TYR A 63 -9.46 4.54 1.29
CA TYR A 63 -8.94 3.23 1.57
C TYR A 63 -8.40 2.63 0.28
N GLY A 64 -7.31 1.87 0.36
CA GLY A 64 -6.76 1.20 -0.81
C GLY A 64 -5.71 0.17 -0.43
N ARG A 65 -5.30 -0.61 -1.43
CA ARG A 65 -4.22 -1.59 -1.30
C ARG A 65 -2.91 -1.01 -1.83
N VAL A 66 -1.92 -0.91 -0.94
CA VAL A 66 -0.58 -0.41 -1.28
C VAL A 66 0.45 -1.51 -1.09
N SER A 67 1.61 -1.42 -1.74
CA SER A 67 2.72 -2.34 -1.47
C SER A 67 3.07 -2.30 0.03
N LYS A 68 3.20 -3.47 0.64
CA LYS A 68 3.61 -3.60 2.05
C LYS A 68 4.98 -2.97 2.29
N ARG A 69 5.89 -3.08 1.32
CA ARG A 69 7.20 -2.44 1.35
C ARG A 69 7.08 -0.91 1.32
N GLN A 70 6.25 -0.35 0.44
CA GLN A 70 6.00 1.10 0.40
C GLN A 70 5.41 1.60 1.72
N TYR A 71 4.37 0.93 2.23
CA TYR A 71 3.77 1.27 3.52
C TYR A 71 4.82 1.28 4.65
N SER A 72 5.65 0.24 4.73
CA SER A 72 6.69 0.12 5.76
C SER A 72 7.76 1.22 5.64
N ALA A 73 8.13 1.60 4.40
CA ALA A 73 9.10 2.66 4.17
C ALA A 73 8.54 4.05 4.52
N ILE A 74 7.29 4.34 4.12
CA ILE A 74 6.61 5.60 4.40
C ILE A 74 6.37 5.75 5.92
N SER A 75 5.81 4.72 6.56
CA SER A 75 5.54 4.74 8.02
C SER A 75 6.81 4.87 8.87
N ALA A 76 7.95 4.38 8.39
CA ALA A 76 9.25 4.54 9.03
C ALA A 76 9.98 5.85 8.65
N ASN A 77 9.34 6.75 7.90
CA ASN A 77 9.94 7.98 7.34
C ASN A 77 11.21 7.74 6.49
N LYS A 78 11.33 6.57 5.87
CA LYS A 78 12.44 6.21 4.97
C LYS A 78 12.14 6.56 3.51
N LEU A 79 10.88 6.81 3.18
CA LEU A 79 10.40 7.22 1.87
C LEU A 79 9.42 8.37 2.07
N THR A 80 9.84 9.59 1.70
CA THR A 80 9.10 10.83 1.98
C THR A 80 8.68 11.59 0.73
N SER A 81 9.10 11.15 -0.45
CA SER A 81 8.79 11.77 -1.74
C SER A 81 8.62 10.70 -2.82
N GLY A 82 7.94 11.07 -3.90
CA GLY A 82 7.71 10.20 -5.05
C GLY A 82 6.24 9.81 -5.17
N PHE A 83 5.96 8.62 -5.72
CA PHE A 83 4.58 8.19 -6.00
C PHE A 83 4.19 6.93 -5.23
N ILE A 84 2.94 6.89 -4.80
CA ILE A 84 2.29 5.72 -4.23
C ILE A 84 1.11 5.31 -5.12
N LEU A 85 1.01 4.00 -5.40
CA LEU A 85 -0.11 3.42 -6.14
C LEU A 85 -1.08 2.76 -5.15
N LEU A 86 -2.29 3.27 -5.11
CA LEU A 86 -3.44 2.68 -4.42
C LEU A 86 -4.19 1.81 -5.44
N LYS A 87 -4.38 0.53 -5.11
CA LYS A 87 -5.25 -0.38 -5.88
C LYS A 87 -6.55 -0.63 -5.14
N ASP A 88 -7.59 -0.99 -5.88
CA ASP A 88 -8.95 -1.26 -5.36
C ASP A 88 -9.44 -0.13 -4.44
N THR A 89 -9.27 1.10 -4.92
CA THR A 89 -9.52 2.29 -4.09
C THR A 89 -10.99 2.39 -3.73
N ARG A 90 -11.22 2.78 -2.49
CA ARG A 90 -12.53 3.11 -1.91
C ARG A 90 -12.43 4.47 -1.24
N TYR A 91 -13.52 5.23 -1.19
CA TYR A 91 -13.52 6.54 -0.55
C TYR A 91 -14.64 6.64 0.48
N TRP A 92 -14.42 7.47 1.49
CA TRP A 92 -15.46 7.82 2.45
C TRP A 92 -16.33 8.94 1.87
N GLY A 93 -17.62 8.66 1.68
CA GLY A 93 -18.57 9.64 1.15
C GLY A 93 -19.10 10.60 2.22
N ASN A 94 -19.85 11.62 1.78
CA ASN A 94 -20.55 12.55 2.67
C ASN A 94 -21.83 11.96 3.29
N ASP A 95 -22.16 10.72 2.92
CA ASP A 95 -23.31 9.93 3.34
C ASP A 95 -22.93 8.87 4.39
N ASP A 96 -21.77 9.03 5.04
CA ASP A 96 -21.24 8.18 6.10
C ASP A 96 -21.04 6.70 5.72
N ILE A 97 -20.91 6.43 4.42
CA ILE A 97 -20.62 5.09 3.89
C ILE A 97 -19.38 5.08 3.01
N ILE A 98 -18.81 3.89 2.85
CA ILE A 98 -17.68 3.64 1.95
C ILE A 98 -18.18 3.35 0.54
N HIS A 99 -17.65 4.06 -0.45
CA HIS A 99 -17.94 3.86 -1.86
C HIS A 99 -16.76 3.21 -2.58
N ALA A 100 -17.07 2.39 -3.59
CA ALA A 100 -16.05 1.95 -4.55
C ALA A 100 -15.65 3.14 -5.44
N TYR A 101 -14.35 3.28 -5.69
CA TYR A 101 -13.87 4.22 -6.70
C TYR A 101 -14.03 3.66 -8.12
N ALA A 102 -13.86 2.34 -8.28
CA ALA A 102 -13.99 1.68 -9.57
C ALA A 102 -15.43 1.75 -10.12
N ASP A 103 -15.56 2.04 -11.40
CA ASP A 103 -16.83 2.05 -12.13
C ASP A 103 -16.64 1.52 -13.58
N PHE A 104 -17.44 2.00 -14.54
CA PHE A 104 -17.33 1.57 -15.93
C PHE A 104 -16.19 2.25 -16.70
N GLU A 105 -15.68 3.38 -16.22
CA GLU A 105 -14.55 4.13 -16.80
C GLU A 105 -13.28 3.91 -15.97
N ASP A 106 -13.42 3.83 -14.64
CA ASP A 106 -12.31 3.79 -13.71
C ASP A 106 -12.02 2.38 -13.19
N THR A 107 -10.75 1.98 -13.21
CA THR A 107 -10.30 0.69 -12.66
C THR A 107 -10.28 0.65 -11.14
N GLY A 108 -10.38 1.81 -10.48
CA GLY A 108 -10.17 1.97 -9.04
C GLY A 108 -8.70 2.08 -8.63
N ASP A 109 -7.77 2.16 -9.58
CA ASP A 109 -6.35 2.39 -9.30
C ASP A 109 -6.05 3.90 -9.31
N LEU A 110 -5.49 4.42 -8.21
CA LEU A 110 -5.11 5.84 -8.09
C LEU A 110 -3.63 6.02 -7.76
N VAL A 111 -3.00 7.04 -8.31
CA VAL A 111 -1.61 7.41 -8.04
C VAL A 111 -1.58 8.77 -7.36
N PHE A 112 -0.94 8.84 -6.20
CA PHE A 112 -0.73 10.08 -5.45
C PHE A 112 0.75 10.31 -5.19
N ARG A 113 1.10 11.56 -4.87
CA ARG A 113 2.43 11.87 -4.38
C ARG A 113 2.57 11.49 -2.91
N ILE A 114 3.74 11.01 -2.52
CA ILE A 114 4.01 10.62 -1.13
C ILE A 114 4.08 11.85 -0.24
N GLU A 115 4.61 12.96 -0.74
CA GLU A 115 4.69 14.24 -0.03
C GLU A 115 3.32 14.84 0.34
N ASP A 116 2.25 14.43 -0.34
CA ASP A 116 0.88 14.91 -0.06
C ASP A 116 0.20 14.10 1.06
N ILE A 117 0.83 13.01 1.54
CA ILE A 117 0.28 12.18 2.62
C ILE A 117 0.34 12.96 3.94
N ARG A 118 -0.81 13.16 4.56
CA ARG A 118 -0.91 13.70 5.93
C ARG A 118 -0.96 12.62 6.98
N TYR A 119 -1.64 11.53 6.66
CA TYR A 119 -1.86 10.43 7.58
C TYR A 119 -2.03 9.13 6.81
N ILE A 120 -1.41 8.06 7.31
CA ILE A 120 -1.55 6.71 6.76
C ILE A 120 -1.62 5.71 7.91
N ARG A 121 -2.62 4.82 7.86
CA ARG A 121 -2.83 3.77 8.86
C ARG A 121 -3.06 2.43 8.19
N LEU A 122 -2.42 1.38 8.72
CA LEU A 122 -2.67 -0.01 8.32
C LEU A 122 -4.04 -0.47 8.80
N MET A 123 -4.82 -1.07 7.91
CA MET A 123 -6.11 -1.65 8.24
C MET A 123 -5.94 -3.15 8.52
N ARG A 124 -6.64 -3.65 9.54
CA ARG A 124 -6.62 -5.07 9.90
C ARG A 124 -7.49 -5.93 8.98
N ALA A 125 -8.51 -5.32 8.41
CA ALA A 125 -9.46 -5.98 7.52
C ALA A 125 -9.78 -5.08 6.32
N GLU A 126 -10.30 -5.73 5.29
CA GLU A 126 -10.77 -5.09 4.08
C GLU A 126 -12.03 -4.22 4.36
N PRO A 127 -12.06 -2.93 3.97
CA PRO A 127 -13.22 -2.06 4.16
C PRO A 127 -14.39 -2.41 3.26
N LYS A 128 -15.56 -2.76 3.78
CA LYS A 128 -16.73 -3.15 2.99
C LYS A 128 -17.42 -1.93 2.35
N VAL A 129 -17.67 -2.02 1.04
CA VAL A 129 -18.44 -1.00 0.29
C VAL A 129 -19.90 -1.02 0.74
N GLY A 130 -20.52 0.16 0.86
CA GLY A 130 -21.89 0.34 1.33
C GLY A 130 -22.05 0.28 2.85
N MET A 131 -20.94 0.12 3.59
CA MET A 131 -20.92 0.14 5.05
C MET A 131 -20.19 1.37 5.57
N GLY A 132 -20.62 1.86 6.72
CA GLY A 132 -20.03 2.95 7.49
C GLY A 132 -19.10 2.42 8.58
N THR A 133 -19.11 3.07 9.75
CA THR A 133 -18.21 2.72 10.86
C THR A 133 -18.58 1.41 11.56
N GLU A 134 -19.84 0.98 11.44
CA GLU A 134 -20.39 -0.21 12.09
C GLU A 134 -19.64 -1.51 11.75
N GLN A 135 -19.01 -1.57 10.56
CA GLN A 135 -18.23 -2.73 10.14
C GLN A 135 -17.00 -2.98 11.03
N TRP A 136 -16.47 -1.93 11.68
CA TRP A 136 -15.29 -2.03 12.52
C TRP A 136 -15.64 -2.47 13.93
N GLU A 137 -16.79 -2.03 14.44
CA GLU A 137 -17.34 -2.46 15.74
C GLU A 137 -17.65 -3.96 15.70
N GLN A 138 -18.33 -4.43 14.64
CA GLN A 138 -18.60 -5.86 14.44
C GLN A 138 -17.30 -6.68 14.35
N ALA A 139 -16.29 -6.16 13.65
CA ALA A 139 -15.00 -6.85 13.54
C ALA A 139 -14.24 -6.90 14.88
N GLU A 140 -14.41 -5.90 15.74
CA GLU A 140 -13.85 -5.88 17.09
C GLU A 140 -14.55 -6.90 17.99
N GLU A 141 -15.89 -6.93 18.00
CA GLU A 141 -16.68 -7.92 18.74
C GLU A 141 -16.38 -9.36 18.29
N GLU A 142 -16.28 -9.61 16.98
CA GLU A 142 -15.91 -10.92 16.43
C GLU A 142 -14.49 -11.32 16.84
N ALA A 143 -13.55 -10.37 16.84
CA ALA A 143 -12.17 -10.63 17.26
C ALA A 143 -12.08 -10.94 18.76
N GLU A 144 -12.83 -10.22 19.60
CA GLU A 144 -12.91 -10.48 21.05
C GLU A 144 -13.56 -11.84 21.34
N ALA A 145 -14.68 -12.17 20.67
CA ALA A 145 -15.36 -13.46 20.82
C ALA A 145 -14.46 -14.65 20.43
N LYS A 146 -13.62 -14.50 19.40
CA LYS A 146 -12.63 -15.54 19.00
C LYS A 146 -11.52 -15.73 20.04
N LEU A 147 -11.13 -14.67 20.75
CA LEU A 147 -10.14 -14.77 21.83
C LEU A 147 -10.71 -15.46 23.08
N GLU A 148 -12.02 -15.35 23.31
CA GLU A 148 -12.69 -16.00 24.44
C GLU A 148 -13.02 -17.48 24.20
N ASN A 149 -13.03 -17.97 22.95
CA ASN A 149 -13.34 -19.36 22.63
C ASN A 149 -12.44 -19.96 21.52
N PRO A 150 -11.16 -20.28 21.82
CA PRO A 150 -10.17 -20.71 20.82
C PRO A 150 -10.37 -22.14 20.26
N GLU A 151 -11.37 -22.90 20.71
CA GLU A 151 -11.47 -24.34 20.44
C GLU A 151 -12.30 -24.75 19.21
N ASN A 152 -12.88 -23.83 18.43
CA ASN A 152 -13.86 -24.19 17.39
C ASN A 152 -13.39 -24.14 15.91
N GLU A 153 -12.11 -23.89 15.62
CA GLU A 153 -11.61 -23.87 14.23
C GLU A 153 -10.79 -25.13 13.84
N ALA A 154 -10.58 -26.09 14.73
CA ALA A 154 -9.78 -27.30 14.43
C ALA A 154 -10.54 -28.42 13.67
N ASP A 155 -11.88 -28.40 13.64
CA ASP A 155 -12.66 -29.55 13.14
C ASP A 155 -13.34 -29.32 11.76
N ALA A 156 -13.16 -28.18 11.10
CA ALA A 156 -13.84 -27.90 9.83
C ALA A 156 -13.12 -28.42 8.56
N GLU A 157 -11.86 -28.84 8.64
CA GLU A 157 -11.10 -29.33 7.46
C GLU A 157 -10.99 -30.86 7.35
N ALA A 158 -11.57 -31.64 8.27
CA ALA A 158 -11.38 -33.11 8.32
C ALA A 158 -12.56 -33.98 7.81
N GLU A 159 -13.66 -33.40 7.31
CA GLU A 159 -14.80 -34.19 6.78
C GLU A 159 -15.12 -33.96 5.28
N SER A 160 -14.10 -33.73 4.44
CA SER A 160 -14.28 -33.73 2.97
C SER A 160 -13.49 -34.81 2.22
N SER A 161 -12.85 -35.75 2.93
CA SER A 161 -12.09 -36.82 2.29
C SER A 161 -12.36 -38.23 2.83
N SER A 162 -13.61 -38.68 2.86
CA SER A 162 -13.89 -40.12 2.86
C SER A 162 -15.29 -40.48 2.38
N GLU A 163 -15.52 -40.44 1.07
CA GLU A 163 -16.50 -41.34 0.45
C GLU A 163 -16.09 -41.64 -1.00
N SER A 164 -15.12 -42.55 -1.17
CA SER A 164 -15.02 -43.34 -2.39
C SER A 164 -14.98 -44.82 -2.03
N LYS A 165 -16.13 -45.48 -2.13
CA LYS A 165 -16.19 -46.95 -2.14
C LYS A 165 -17.26 -47.47 -3.09
N VAL A 166 -16.78 -47.82 -4.29
CA VAL A 166 -17.04 -49.05 -5.04
C VAL A 166 -18.51 -49.44 -5.27
N SER A 167 -18.94 -49.39 -6.53
CA SER A 167 -19.92 -50.35 -7.07
C SER A 167 -19.49 -50.79 -8.46
N GLY A 168 -18.94 -52.00 -8.55
CA GLY A 168 -18.73 -52.70 -9.81
C GLY A 168 -20.07 -53.20 -10.37
N SER A 169 -20.21 -53.17 -11.69
CA SER A 169 -21.28 -53.84 -12.41
C SER A 169 -20.65 -54.77 -13.44
N GLU A 170 -20.93 -56.05 -13.27
CA GLU A 170 -20.50 -57.18 -14.07
C GLU A 170 -20.95 -57.09 -15.54
N ILE A 171 -20.07 -57.54 -16.43
CA ILE A 171 -20.39 -57.94 -17.80
C ILE A 171 -20.68 -59.44 -17.77
N LYS A 172 -21.85 -59.86 -18.25
CA LYS A 172 -22.10 -61.23 -18.76
C LYS A 172 -23.39 -61.33 -19.55
N GLY A 173 -23.31 -61.90 -20.76
CA GLY A 173 -24.41 -62.49 -21.51
C GLY A 173 -24.80 -61.74 -22.76
#